data_AF-A0A7S0YEE8-F1
#
_entry.id   AF-A0A7S0YEE8-F1
#
_cell.length_a   1.000
_cell.length_b   1.000
_cell.length_c   1.000
_cell.angle_alpha   90.00
_cell.angle_beta   90.00
_cell.angle_gamma   90.00
#
_symmetry.space_group_name_H-M   'P 1'
#
loop_
_entity.id
_entity.type
_entity.pdbx_description
1 polymer ?
#
loop_
_entity_poly.entity_id
_entity_poly.type
_entity_poly.pdbx_seq_one_letter_code
_entity_poly.pdbx_strand_id
1 'polypeptide(L)'
;GAIAKPTTSSSSSSPSPSPSPAEKERLDYQAVLLETAALLLSSTLPPIVEIAASLPPLAAGLGQLLQTVLAAKLKHPRLISLHAEVIEAFRCLLPLRPDLVMPAVGACLENMSLIPIPEGSGQAPPPVPAPPFWRLGFEARLSMANAVLGLAKACPSTVAAHLPDIVTRIAMMWQSGQLRHGELVLLHEGVMTAATNGGCGADVTTQLVHAIFAPVAEAWTSPTWRAKIATPQAFLQAFLPLESAGGVGGVGGSG
;
A
#
# COMPACT_ATOMS: atom_id res chain seq x y z
N GLY A 1 -24.58 -10.15 -35.26
CA GLY A 1 -23.20 -10.65 -35.17
C GLY A 1 -23.00 -11.25 -33.80
N ALA A 2 -22.73 -12.55 -33.73
CA ALA A 2 -22.53 -13.27 -32.47
C ALA A 2 -21.21 -12.83 -31.81
N ILE A 3 -21.30 -12.39 -30.55
CA ILE A 3 -20.15 -12.01 -29.72
C ILE A 3 -19.59 -13.30 -29.11
N ALA A 4 -18.39 -13.68 -29.52
CA ALA A 4 -17.66 -14.82 -28.99
C ALA A 4 -17.22 -14.54 -27.55
N LYS A 5 -17.51 -15.46 -26.62
CA LYS A 5 -16.98 -15.45 -25.25
C LYS A 5 -15.46 -15.72 -25.28
N PRO A 6 -14.64 -14.97 -24.54
CA PRO A 6 -13.23 -15.28 -24.41
C PRO A 6 -13.03 -16.55 -23.56
N THR A 7 -12.33 -17.52 -24.13
CA THR A 7 -11.78 -18.69 -23.44
C THR A 7 -10.70 -18.24 -22.46
N THR A 8 -10.99 -18.35 -21.16
CA THR A 8 -10.00 -18.18 -20.09
C THR A 8 -9.12 -19.43 -20.02
N SER A 9 -7.88 -19.32 -20.48
CA SER A 9 -6.84 -20.32 -20.25
C SER A 9 -6.37 -20.24 -18.79
N SER A 10 -6.74 -21.23 -17.99
CA SER A 10 -6.25 -21.40 -16.61
C SER A 10 -4.77 -21.78 -16.64
N SER A 11 -3.87 -20.81 -16.46
CA SER A 11 -2.46 -21.08 -16.21
C SER A 11 -2.30 -21.58 -14.77
N SER A 12 -2.01 -22.87 -14.61
CA SER A 12 -1.65 -23.46 -13.33
C SER A 12 -0.31 -22.88 -12.86
N SER A 13 -0.35 -21.87 -12.01
CA SER A 13 0.84 -21.35 -11.32
C SER A 13 1.30 -22.38 -10.29
N SER A 14 2.34 -23.15 -10.63
CA SER A 14 3.02 -24.03 -9.68
C SER A 14 3.48 -23.23 -8.45
N PRO A 15 3.31 -23.75 -7.22
CA PRO A 15 3.76 -23.07 -6.02
C PRO A 15 5.28 -22.82 -6.10
N SER A 16 5.69 -21.57 -5.89
CA SER A 16 7.10 -21.21 -5.83
C SER A 16 7.81 -22.10 -4.79
N PRO A 17 8.98 -22.67 -5.13
CA PRO A 17 9.71 -23.53 -4.21
C PRO A 17 10.07 -22.75 -2.94
N SER A 18 9.91 -23.40 -1.78
CA SER A 18 10.34 -22.86 -0.49
C SER A 18 11.82 -22.47 -0.56
N PRO A 19 12.23 -21.34 0.05
CA PRO A 19 13.62 -20.92 0.03
C PRO A 19 14.52 -21.97 0.68
N SER A 20 15.72 -22.14 0.12
CA SER A 20 16.74 -23.00 0.72
C SER A 20 17.14 -22.50 2.11
N PRO A 21 17.68 -23.37 3.01
CA PRO A 21 18.13 -22.94 4.33
C PRO A 21 19.13 -21.77 4.30
N ALA A 22 20.06 -21.78 3.34
CA ALA A 22 21.04 -20.70 3.16
C ALA A 22 20.40 -19.37 2.71
N GLU A 23 19.38 -19.42 1.85
CA GLU A 23 18.63 -18.23 1.46
C GLU A 23 17.83 -17.66 2.63
N LYS A 24 17.24 -18.53 3.46
CA LYS A 24 16.53 -18.11 4.66
C LYS A 24 17.47 -17.40 5.64
N GLU A 25 18.63 -17.99 5.94
CA GLU A 25 19.64 -17.39 6.82
C GLU A 25 20.11 -16.02 6.29
N ARG A 26 20.35 -15.91 4.98
CA ARG A 26 20.71 -14.64 4.34
C ARG A 26 19.59 -13.60 4.48
N LEU A 27 18.34 -13.97 4.26
CA LEU A 27 17.19 -13.08 4.39
C LEU A 27 17.01 -12.60 5.84
N ASP A 28 17.18 -13.50 6.81
CA ASP A 28 17.10 -13.17 8.23
C ASP A 28 18.23 -12.21 8.64
N TYR A 29 19.47 -12.46 8.18
CA TYR A 29 20.59 -11.56 8.39
C TYR A 29 20.34 -10.16 7.78
N GLN A 30 19.84 -10.10 6.54
CA GLN A 30 19.50 -8.83 5.88
C GLN A 30 18.38 -8.08 6.62
N ALA A 31 17.38 -8.81 7.13
CA ALA A 31 16.30 -8.20 7.90
C ALA A 31 16.83 -7.58 9.19
N VAL A 32 17.70 -8.27 9.93
CA VAL A 32 18.33 -7.74 11.16
C VAL A 32 19.13 -6.47 10.87
N LEU A 33 19.89 -6.44 9.77
CA LEU A 33 20.64 -5.25 9.37
C LEU A 33 19.74 -4.06 9.03
N LEU A 34 18.67 -4.28 8.25
CA LEU A 34 17.72 -3.21 7.89
C LEU A 34 16.92 -2.71 9.10
N GLU A 35 16.51 -3.60 9.99
CA GLU A 35 15.83 -3.25 11.23
C GLU A 35 16.73 -2.39 12.13
N THR A 36 17.98 -2.80 12.31
CA THR A 36 18.98 -2.01 13.04
C THR A 36 19.19 -0.65 12.39
N ALA A 37 19.30 -0.58 11.06
CA ALA A 37 19.44 0.67 10.33
C ALA A 37 18.21 1.58 10.49
N ALA A 38 16.99 1.04 10.40
CA ALA A 38 15.75 1.80 10.60
C ALA A 38 15.67 2.41 12.00
N LEU A 39 16.02 1.64 13.03
CA LEU A 39 16.05 2.11 14.43
C LEU A 39 17.10 3.20 14.65
N LEU A 40 18.33 3.00 14.14
CA LEU A 40 19.40 3.99 14.23
C LEU A 40 19.03 5.28 13.49
N LEU A 41 18.52 5.19 12.26
CA LEU A 41 18.10 6.36 11.48
C LEU A 41 16.95 7.10 12.15
N SER A 42 15.93 6.40 12.65
CA SER A 42 14.77 7.03 13.29
C SER A 42 15.16 7.84 14.53
N SER A 43 16.19 7.39 15.27
CA SER A 43 16.66 8.06 16.49
C SER A 43 17.71 9.14 16.24
N THR A 44 18.58 8.96 15.25
CA THR A 44 19.74 9.84 15.02
C THR A 44 19.53 10.85 13.91
N LEU A 45 18.69 10.56 12.93
CA LEU A 45 18.55 11.43 11.76
C LEU A 45 17.91 12.79 12.08
N PRO A 46 16.87 12.91 12.94
CA PRO A 46 16.32 14.22 13.29
C PRO A 46 17.34 15.24 13.81
N PRO A 47 18.16 14.95 14.85
CA PRO A 47 19.17 15.92 15.31
C PRO A 47 20.27 16.17 14.27
N ILE A 48 20.60 15.19 13.42
CA ILE A 48 21.57 15.39 12.33
C ILE A 48 21.00 16.35 11.27
N VAL A 49 19.70 16.25 10.95
CA VAL A 49 19.02 17.13 9.99
C VAL A 49 18.95 18.58 10.51
N GLU A 50 18.75 18.78 11.81
CA GLU A 50 18.83 20.11 12.42
C GLU A 50 20.21 20.76 12.18
N ILE A 51 21.29 19.99 12.34
CA ILE A 51 22.65 20.45 12.03
C ILE A 51 22.79 20.71 10.52
N ALA A 52 22.26 19.79 9.69
CA ALA A 52 22.33 19.89 8.23
C ALA A 52 21.64 21.13 7.64
N ALA A 53 20.64 21.69 8.33
CA ALA A 53 20.01 22.95 7.94
C ALA A 53 21.01 24.12 7.89
N SER A 54 22.08 24.06 8.69
CA SER A 54 23.17 25.05 8.71
C SER A 54 24.40 24.64 7.87
N LEU A 55 24.45 23.39 7.40
CA LEU A 55 25.60 22.82 6.68
C LEU A 55 25.14 22.19 5.35
N PRO A 56 25.08 22.96 4.24
CA PRO A 56 24.62 22.46 2.95
C PRO A 56 25.32 21.19 2.44
N PRO A 57 26.65 20.99 2.64
CA PRO A 57 27.31 19.75 2.24
C PRO A 57 26.77 18.51 2.99
N LEU A 58 26.38 18.66 4.26
CA LEU A 58 25.79 17.57 5.04
C LEU A 58 24.39 17.23 4.51
N ALA A 59 23.54 18.22 4.25
CA ALA A 59 22.23 18.01 3.64
C ALA A 59 22.34 17.35 2.24
N ALA A 60 23.37 17.72 1.46
CA ALA A 60 23.66 17.09 0.19
C ALA A 60 24.03 15.60 0.35
N GLY A 61 24.94 15.28 1.27
CA GLY A 61 25.36 13.91 1.58
C GLY A 61 24.22 13.03 2.10
N LEU A 62 23.39 13.55 3.01
CA LEU A 62 22.19 12.85 3.47
C LEU A 62 21.21 12.59 2.34
N GLY A 63 21.05 13.54 1.41
CA GLY A 63 20.22 13.34 0.23
C GLY A 63 20.76 12.27 -0.72
N GLN A 64 22.07 12.16 -0.90
CA GLN A 64 22.69 11.07 -1.68
C GLN A 64 22.48 9.70 -1.01
N LEU A 65 22.56 9.66 0.33
CA LEU A 65 22.23 8.46 1.09
C LEU A 65 20.77 8.06 0.88
N LEU A 66 19.83 9.00 0.97
CA LEU A 66 18.41 8.74 0.67
C LEU A 66 18.23 8.24 -0.77
N GLN A 67 18.87 8.86 -1.77
CA GLN A 67 18.79 8.36 -3.16
C GLN A 67 19.28 6.90 -3.29
N THR A 68 20.33 6.53 -2.56
CA THR A 68 20.85 5.15 -2.54
C THR A 68 19.83 4.20 -1.91
N VAL A 69 19.18 4.62 -0.83
CA VAL A 69 18.06 3.89 -0.21
C VAL A 69 16.95 3.70 -1.23
N LEU A 70 16.45 4.78 -1.85
CA LEU A 70 15.33 4.73 -2.79
C LEU A 70 15.59 3.88 -4.04
N ALA A 71 16.85 3.70 -4.43
CA ALA A 71 17.25 2.84 -5.55
C ALA A 71 17.20 1.34 -5.22
N ALA A 72 17.02 0.95 -3.95
CA ALA A 72 17.00 -0.44 -3.53
C ALA A 72 15.75 -1.18 -4.04
N LYS A 73 15.96 -2.29 -4.76
CA LYS A 73 14.89 -3.15 -5.28
C LYS A 73 14.77 -4.42 -4.46
N LEU A 74 13.95 -4.35 -3.42
CA LEU A 74 13.71 -5.46 -2.51
C LEU A 74 12.53 -6.30 -3.03
N LYS A 75 12.65 -7.63 -2.96
CA LYS A 75 11.60 -8.56 -3.40
C LYS A 75 10.89 -9.24 -2.24
N HIS A 76 11.57 -9.36 -1.10
CA HIS A 76 11.04 -10.05 0.06
C HIS A 76 10.16 -9.09 0.87
N PRO A 77 8.88 -9.41 1.15
CA PRO A 77 7.96 -8.50 1.83
C PRO A 77 8.47 -7.96 3.16
N ARG A 78 9.10 -8.80 4.00
CA ARG A 78 9.70 -8.33 5.26
C ARG A 78 10.75 -7.22 5.05
N LEU A 79 11.59 -7.35 4.03
CA LEU A 79 12.61 -6.34 3.72
C LEU A 79 11.96 -5.07 3.17
N ILE A 80 10.89 -5.19 2.38
CA ILE A 80 10.12 -4.06 1.88
C ILE A 80 9.46 -3.29 3.04
N SER A 81 8.88 -3.98 4.03
CA SER A 81 8.31 -3.29 5.21
C SER A 81 9.37 -2.48 5.96
N LEU A 82 10.52 -3.09 6.27
CA LEU A 82 11.63 -2.39 6.93
C LEU A 82 12.17 -1.24 6.08
N HIS A 83 12.17 -1.40 4.75
CA HIS A 83 12.58 -0.34 3.83
C HIS A 83 11.64 0.86 3.87
N ALA A 84 10.32 0.64 4.00
CA ALA A 84 9.37 1.71 4.21
C ALA A 84 9.65 2.48 5.51
N GLU A 85 10.04 1.79 6.58
CA GLU A 85 10.45 2.43 7.85
C GLU A 85 11.72 3.27 7.69
N VAL A 86 12.70 2.79 6.92
CA VAL A 86 13.90 3.57 6.58
C VAL A 86 13.51 4.83 5.80
N ILE A 87 12.66 4.73 4.78
CA ILE A 87 12.17 5.89 4.01
C ILE A 87 11.46 6.88 4.94
N GLU A 88 10.61 6.38 5.85
CA GLU A 88 9.88 7.19 6.81
C GLU A 88 10.81 7.93 7.78
N ALA A 89 11.91 7.30 8.21
CA ALA A 89 12.93 7.96 9.02
C ALA A 89 13.52 9.19 8.30
N PHE A 90 13.73 9.10 6.99
CA PHE A 90 14.23 10.21 6.16
C PHE A 90 13.23 11.35 5.93
N ARG A 91 11.96 11.22 6.34
CA ARG A 91 10.96 12.27 6.10
C ARG A 91 11.36 13.64 6.64
N CYS A 92 12.12 13.69 7.74
CA CYS A 92 12.59 14.94 8.34
C CYS A 92 13.60 15.70 7.47
N LEU A 93 14.30 15.01 6.56
CA LEU A 93 15.25 15.62 5.62
C LEU A 93 14.55 16.36 4.47
N LEU A 94 13.32 15.94 4.11
CA LEU A 94 12.65 16.39 2.90
C LEU A 94 12.38 17.90 2.83
N PRO A 95 12.11 18.63 3.94
CA PRO A 95 12.03 20.09 3.90
C PRO A 95 13.34 20.75 3.44
N LEU A 96 14.50 20.14 3.71
CA LEU A 96 15.81 20.62 3.24
C LEU A 96 16.12 20.16 1.81
N ARG A 97 15.49 19.06 1.35
CA ARG A 97 15.72 18.41 0.05
C ARG A 97 14.39 18.05 -0.62
N PRO A 98 13.56 19.06 -0.98
CA PRO A 98 12.24 18.81 -1.55
C PRO A 98 12.31 18.10 -2.90
N ASP A 99 13.43 18.20 -3.62
CA ASP A 99 13.69 17.48 -4.87
C ASP A 99 13.63 15.94 -4.72
N LEU A 100 13.75 15.41 -3.51
CA LEU A 100 13.73 13.98 -3.22
C LEU A 100 12.34 13.43 -2.89
N VAL A 101 11.33 14.29 -2.72
CA VAL A 101 9.97 13.87 -2.35
C VAL A 101 9.36 12.97 -3.43
N MET A 102 9.42 13.38 -4.69
CA MET A 102 8.83 12.61 -5.80
C MET A 102 9.57 11.29 -6.08
N PRO A 103 10.92 11.24 -6.07
CA PRO A 103 11.65 9.98 -6.06
C PRO A 103 11.19 9.04 -4.92
N ALA A 104 10.97 9.57 -3.71
CA ALA A 104 10.53 8.76 -2.58
C ALA A 104 9.10 8.22 -2.77
N VAL A 105 8.15 9.05 -3.21
CA VAL A 105 6.78 8.61 -3.54
C VAL A 105 6.82 7.55 -4.66
N GLY A 106 7.61 7.77 -5.70
CA GLY A 106 7.78 6.83 -6.80
C GLY A 106 8.31 5.47 -6.34
N ALA A 107 9.36 5.47 -5.52
CA ALA A 107 9.93 4.26 -4.95
C ALA A 107 8.92 3.48 -4.09
N CYS A 108 8.10 4.16 -3.29
CA CYS A 108 7.05 3.50 -2.50
C CYS A 108 6.01 2.81 -3.41
N LEU A 109 5.48 3.51 -4.42
CA LEU A 109 4.49 2.95 -5.35
C LEU A 109 5.07 1.82 -6.21
N GLU A 110 6.34 1.91 -6.60
CA GLU A 110 7.05 0.84 -7.30
C GLU A 110 7.23 -0.40 -6.42
N ASN A 111 7.69 -0.24 -5.18
CA ASN A 111 7.85 -1.35 -4.24
C ASN A 111 6.51 -2.02 -3.91
N MET A 112 5.41 -1.25 -3.80
CA MET A 112 4.07 -1.84 -3.71
C MET A 112 3.80 -2.74 -4.92
N SER A 113 4.09 -2.26 -6.13
CA SER A 113 3.86 -3.02 -7.37
C SER A 113 4.71 -4.28 -7.50
N LEU A 114 5.84 -4.39 -6.78
CA LEU A 114 6.67 -5.60 -6.72
C LEU A 114 6.07 -6.72 -5.88
N ILE A 115 5.13 -6.42 -4.98
CA ILE A 115 4.44 -7.42 -4.16
C ILE A 115 3.09 -7.74 -4.85
N PRO A 116 2.96 -8.89 -5.53
CA PRO A 116 1.74 -9.22 -6.25
C PRO A 116 0.56 -9.37 -5.27
N ILE A 117 -0.62 -8.89 -5.70
CA ILE A 117 -1.88 -9.20 -5.04
C ILE A 117 -2.38 -10.51 -5.65
N PRO A 118 -2.51 -11.60 -4.88
CA PRO A 118 -3.09 -12.84 -5.40
C PRO A 118 -4.48 -12.57 -6.01
N GLU A 119 -4.77 -13.15 -7.18
CA GLU A 119 -6.04 -12.98 -7.87
C GLU A 119 -7.23 -13.26 -6.93
N GLY A 120 -8.26 -12.41 -6.97
CA GLY A 120 -9.45 -12.52 -6.11
C GLY A 120 -9.27 -12.02 -4.66
N SER A 121 -8.07 -11.64 -4.22
CA SER A 121 -7.79 -11.29 -2.81
C SER A 121 -7.73 -9.80 -2.48
N GLY A 122 -8.00 -8.91 -3.44
CA GLY A 122 -7.89 -7.46 -3.20
C GLY A 122 -8.86 -6.94 -2.14
N GLN A 123 -9.96 -7.67 -1.92
CA GLN A 123 -11.07 -7.33 -1.01
C GLN A 123 -11.57 -8.52 -0.19
N ALA A 124 -11.24 -9.74 -0.62
CA ALA A 124 -11.69 -10.92 0.08
C ALA A 124 -10.99 -10.99 1.46
N PRO A 125 -11.65 -11.56 2.48
CA PRO A 125 -10.95 -12.00 3.68
C PRO A 125 -9.70 -12.83 3.28
N PRO A 126 -8.72 -12.99 4.18
CA PRO A 126 -7.54 -13.80 3.91
C PRO A 126 -7.98 -15.09 3.21
N PRO A 127 -7.45 -15.40 2.01
CA PRO A 127 -7.84 -16.61 1.30
C PRO A 127 -7.69 -17.81 2.24
N VAL A 128 -8.60 -18.79 2.15
CA VAL A 128 -8.55 -20.00 2.97
C VAL A 128 -8.24 -21.19 2.06
N PRO A 129 -7.07 -21.87 2.24
CA PRO A 129 -5.98 -21.54 3.15
C PRO A 129 -5.16 -20.32 2.68
N ALA A 130 -4.60 -19.55 3.61
CA ALA A 130 -3.84 -18.37 3.27
C ALA A 130 -2.50 -18.78 2.64
N PRO A 131 -2.12 -18.24 1.47
CA PRO A 131 -0.82 -18.50 0.89
C PRO A 131 0.29 -18.12 1.88
N PRO A 132 1.42 -18.86 1.87
CA PRO A 132 2.62 -18.45 2.58
C PRO A 132 2.94 -16.99 2.27
N PHE A 133 3.33 -16.22 3.28
CA PHE A 133 3.70 -14.80 3.17
C PHE A 133 2.58 -13.84 2.77
N TRP A 134 1.30 -14.26 2.65
CA TRP A 134 0.20 -13.34 2.33
C TRP A 134 0.14 -12.16 3.31
N ARG A 135 0.24 -12.45 4.61
CA ARG A 135 0.21 -11.44 5.67
C ARG A 135 1.38 -10.48 5.58
N LEU A 136 2.59 -11.00 5.39
CA LEU A 136 3.80 -10.19 5.24
C LEU A 136 3.74 -9.30 3.99
N GLY A 137 3.19 -9.83 2.88
CA GLY A 137 2.93 -9.06 1.67
C GLY A 137 1.95 -7.92 1.91
N PHE A 138 0.85 -8.19 2.60
CA PHE A 138 -0.13 -7.19 2.97
C PHE A 138 0.45 -6.09 3.86
N GLU A 139 1.14 -6.46 4.94
CA GLU A 139 1.77 -5.52 5.87
C GLU A 139 2.81 -4.64 5.15
N ALA A 140 3.67 -5.23 4.33
CA ALA A 140 4.69 -4.48 3.59
C ALA A 140 4.10 -3.45 2.61
N ARG A 141 3.00 -3.79 1.94
CA ARG A 141 2.29 -2.86 1.03
C ARG A 141 1.63 -1.73 1.80
N LEU A 142 1.02 -2.01 2.96
CA LEU A 142 0.49 -0.97 3.85
C LEU A 142 1.58 -0.06 4.39
N SER A 143 2.73 -0.61 4.78
CA SER A 143 3.88 0.19 5.24
C SER A 143 4.34 1.18 4.16
N MET A 144 4.40 0.75 2.88
CA MET A 144 4.73 1.64 1.76
C MET A 144 3.67 2.72 1.51
N ALA A 145 2.38 2.36 1.56
CA ALA A 145 1.31 3.35 1.44
C ALA A 145 1.33 4.37 2.60
N ASN A 146 1.61 3.91 3.82
CA ASN A 146 1.76 4.77 4.99
C ASN A 146 3.00 5.68 4.88
N ALA A 147 4.10 5.20 4.30
CA ALA A 147 5.25 6.05 4.02
C ALA A 147 4.87 7.20 3.08
N VAL A 148 4.08 6.96 2.01
CA VAL A 148 3.58 8.03 1.13
C VAL A 148 2.79 9.10 1.91
N LEU A 149 1.95 8.68 2.85
CA LEU A 149 1.25 9.61 3.76
C LEU A 149 2.23 10.39 4.64
N GLY A 150 3.27 9.75 5.18
CA GLY A 150 4.34 10.40 5.94
C GLY A 150 5.10 11.45 5.12
N LEU A 151 5.44 11.14 3.87
CA LEU A 151 6.06 12.07 2.92
C LEU A 151 5.17 13.29 2.66
N ALA A 152 3.86 13.07 2.46
CA ALA A 152 2.88 14.14 2.27
C ALA A 152 2.72 15.03 3.51
N LYS A 153 2.81 14.45 4.72
CA LYS A 153 2.80 15.23 5.98
C LYS A 153 4.07 16.06 6.14
N ALA A 154 5.23 15.54 5.73
CA ALA A 154 6.50 16.24 5.87
C ALA A 154 6.70 17.38 4.86
N CYS A 155 6.22 17.22 3.62
CA CYS A 155 6.40 18.19 2.53
C CYS A 155 5.12 18.39 1.71
N PRO A 156 4.04 18.91 2.33
CA PRO A 156 2.72 18.97 1.69
C PRO A 156 2.73 19.84 0.43
N SER A 157 3.43 20.99 0.43
CA SER A 157 3.52 21.88 -0.74
C SER A 157 4.25 21.26 -1.93
N THR A 158 5.28 20.44 -1.66
CA THR A 158 6.01 19.74 -2.73
C THR A 158 5.15 18.64 -3.33
N VAL A 159 4.46 17.84 -2.50
CA VAL A 159 3.52 16.81 -2.99
C VAL A 159 2.35 17.46 -3.73
N ALA A 160 1.83 18.59 -3.22
CA ALA A 160 0.78 19.38 -3.82
C ALA A 160 1.07 19.76 -5.28
N ALA A 161 2.31 20.17 -5.58
CA ALA A 161 2.74 20.53 -6.93
C ALA A 161 2.65 19.36 -7.94
N HIS A 162 2.62 18.12 -7.45
CA HIS A 162 2.60 16.90 -8.26
C HIS A 162 1.31 16.06 -8.08
N LEU A 163 0.28 16.61 -7.45
CA LEU A 163 -0.97 15.89 -7.19
C LEU A 163 -1.62 15.28 -8.44
N PRO A 164 -1.70 15.96 -9.60
CA PRO A 164 -2.31 15.39 -10.80
C PRO A 164 -1.64 14.07 -11.22
N ASP A 165 -0.31 14.01 -11.17
CA ASP A 165 0.46 12.83 -11.55
C ASP A 165 0.29 11.69 -10.54
N ILE A 166 0.31 12.02 -9.25
CA ILE A 166 0.12 11.05 -8.15
C ILE A 166 -1.28 10.43 -8.23
N VAL A 167 -2.32 11.26 -8.35
CA VAL A 167 -3.72 10.82 -8.46
C VAL A 167 -3.91 9.94 -9.69
N THR A 168 -3.35 10.34 -10.84
CA THR A 168 -3.42 9.55 -12.08
C THR A 168 -2.78 8.18 -11.88
N ARG A 169 -1.59 8.12 -11.25
CA ARG A 169 -0.89 6.86 -11.00
C ARG A 169 -1.67 5.96 -10.02
N ILE A 170 -2.22 6.51 -8.94
CA ILE A 170 -3.07 5.77 -8.00
C ILE A 170 -4.30 5.20 -8.72
N ALA A 171 -4.97 6.01 -9.55
CA ALA A 171 -6.12 5.57 -10.33
C ALA A 171 -5.77 4.44 -11.30
N MET A 172 -4.63 4.51 -12.00
CA MET A 172 -4.16 3.44 -12.88
C MET A 172 -3.86 2.14 -12.10
N MET A 173 -3.20 2.24 -10.94
CA MET A 173 -2.94 1.08 -10.08
C MET A 173 -4.24 0.47 -9.55
N TRP A 174 -5.23 1.29 -9.21
CA TRP A 174 -6.55 0.81 -8.79
C TRP A 174 -7.28 0.09 -9.93
N GLN A 175 -7.36 0.70 -11.10
CA GLN A 175 -8.04 0.13 -12.28
C GLN A 175 -7.41 -1.17 -12.77
N SER A 176 -6.09 -1.32 -12.60
CA SER A 176 -5.36 -2.54 -12.95
C SER A 176 -5.37 -3.61 -11.85
N GLY A 177 -6.11 -3.39 -10.75
CA GLY A 177 -6.21 -4.35 -9.65
C GLY A 177 -4.91 -4.48 -8.83
N GLN A 178 -4.01 -3.49 -8.92
CA GLN A 178 -2.74 -3.45 -8.21
C GLN A 178 -2.84 -2.81 -6.82
N LEU A 179 -4.03 -2.42 -6.35
CA LEU A 179 -4.26 -1.87 -5.02
C LEU A 179 -5.40 -2.58 -4.31
N ARG A 180 -5.29 -2.69 -2.98
CA ARG A 180 -6.38 -3.07 -2.07
C ARG A 180 -7.07 -1.81 -1.53
N HIS A 181 -8.30 -1.92 -1.01
CA HIS A 181 -9.01 -0.74 -0.47
C HIS A 181 -8.23 -0.06 0.67
N GLY A 182 -7.66 -0.82 1.61
CA GLY A 182 -6.88 -0.22 2.72
C GLY A 182 -5.68 0.59 2.23
N GLU A 183 -5.02 0.13 1.18
CA GLU A 183 -3.91 0.83 0.54
C GLU A 183 -4.39 2.07 -0.19
N LEU A 184 -5.47 1.96 -0.96
CA LEU A 184 -6.10 3.08 -1.67
C LEU A 184 -6.53 4.18 -0.70
N VAL A 185 -7.11 3.82 0.44
CA VAL A 185 -7.52 4.77 1.49
C VAL A 185 -6.33 5.53 2.03
N LEU A 186 -5.23 4.86 2.38
CA LEU A 186 -4.01 5.52 2.87
C LEU A 186 -3.39 6.45 1.82
N LEU A 187 -3.35 6.02 0.55
CA LEU A 187 -2.84 6.83 -0.55
C LEU A 187 -3.72 8.07 -0.78
N HIS A 188 -5.04 7.93 -0.73
CA HIS A 188 -5.98 9.05 -0.78
C HIS A 188 -5.86 9.97 0.44
N GLU A 189 -5.60 9.44 1.64
CA GLU A 189 -5.30 10.26 2.82
C GLU A 189 -4.03 11.10 2.60
N GLY A 190 -2.99 10.53 2.00
CA GLY A 190 -1.77 11.25 1.63
C GLY A 190 -2.03 12.37 0.64
N VAL A 191 -2.78 12.09 -0.43
CA VAL A 191 -3.23 13.08 -1.42
C VAL A 191 -4.03 14.21 -0.78
N MET A 192 -5.02 13.88 0.05
CA MET A 192 -5.84 14.87 0.74
C MET A 192 -5.04 15.71 1.74
N THR A 193 -4.09 15.09 2.44
CA THR A 193 -3.18 15.79 3.36
C THR A 193 -2.32 16.81 2.61
N ALA A 194 -1.75 16.41 1.46
CA ALA A 194 -0.97 17.31 0.63
C ALA A 194 -1.82 18.45 0.04
N ALA A 195 -3.03 18.16 -0.45
CA ALA A 195 -3.92 19.18 -1.00
C ALA A 195 -4.33 20.23 0.04
N THR A 196 -4.69 19.77 1.24
CA THR A 196 -5.18 20.62 2.34
C THR A 196 -4.06 21.47 2.92
N ASN A 197 -2.87 20.89 3.14
CA ASN A 197 -1.76 21.58 3.81
C ASN A 197 -0.76 22.21 2.84
N GLY A 198 -0.83 21.88 1.55
CA GLY A 198 0.14 22.29 0.54
C GLY A 198 -0.23 23.54 -0.24
N GLY A 199 -1.39 24.14 0.02
CA GLY A 199 -1.80 25.42 -0.57
C GLY A 199 -2.47 25.31 -1.94
N CYS A 200 -3.05 24.15 -2.29
CA CYS A 200 -3.74 23.94 -3.58
C CYS A 200 -5.03 24.76 -3.77
N GLY A 201 -5.50 25.45 -2.72
CA GLY A 201 -6.77 26.17 -2.74
C GLY A 201 -7.98 25.28 -2.49
N ALA A 202 -9.11 25.92 -2.18
CA ALA A 202 -10.36 25.22 -1.86
C ALA A 202 -10.89 24.42 -3.05
N ASP A 203 -10.81 24.98 -4.26
CA ASP A 203 -11.36 24.35 -5.46
C ASP A 203 -10.72 23.00 -5.78
N VAL A 204 -9.38 22.90 -5.70
CA VAL A 204 -8.66 21.64 -5.92
C VAL A 204 -9.02 20.61 -4.85
N THR A 205 -9.12 21.05 -3.60
CA THR A 205 -9.51 20.18 -2.48
C THR A 205 -10.92 19.65 -2.69
N THR A 206 -11.88 20.51 -3.09
CA THR A 206 -13.25 20.11 -3.43
C THR A 206 -13.30 19.13 -4.59
N GLN A 207 -12.52 19.37 -5.65
CA GLN A 207 -12.43 18.45 -6.79
C GLN A 207 -11.89 17.07 -6.37
N LEU A 208 -10.87 17.02 -5.52
CA LEU A 208 -10.34 15.76 -5.00
C LEU A 208 -11.34 15.02 -4.11
N VAL A 209 -12.02 15.73 -3.20
CA VAL A 209 -13.10 15.15 -2.39
C VAL A 209 -14.17 14.56 -3.30
N HIS A 210 -14.62 15.30 -4.31
CA HIS A 210 -15.60 14.79 -5.26
C HIS A 210 -15.07 13.57 -6.01
N ALA A 211 -13.85 13.61 -6.54
CA ALA A 211 -13.27 12.50 -7.29
C ALA A 211 -13.11 11.22 -6.43
N ILE A 212 -12.69 11.36 -5.17
CA ILE A 212 -12.47 10.24 -4.24
C ILE A 212 -13.82 9.66 -3.76
N PHE A 213 -14.77 10.51 -3.40
CA PHE A 213 -16.01 10.09 -2.73
C PHE A 213 -17.21 9.92 -3.67
N ALA A 214 -17.18 10.42 -4.91
CA ALA A 214 -18.30 10.25 -5.85
C ALA A 214 -18.70 8.78 -6.06
N PRO A 215 -17.76 7.82 -6.27
CA PRO A 215 -18.13 6.41 -6.40
C PRO A 215 -18.78 5.84 -5.12
N VAL A 216 -18.32 6.31 -3.95
CA VAL A 216 -18.89 5.90 -2.64
C VAL A 216 -20.29 6.48 -2.48
N ALA A 217 -20.50 7.75 -2.84
CA ALA A 217 -21.80 8.40 -2.78
C ALA A 217 -22.81 7.74 -3.73
N GLU A 218 -22.39 7.40 -4.95
CA GLU A 218 -23.19 6.66 -5.92
C GLU A 218 -23.57 5.27 -5.36
N ALA A 219 -22.60 4.52 -4.85
CA ALA A 219 -22.86 3.22 -4.24
C ALA A 219 -23.83 3.35 -3.04
N TRP A 220 -23.65 4.34 -2.17
CA TRP A 220 -24.47 4.55 -0.97
C TRP A 220 -25.91 5.00 -1.28
N THR A 221 -26.10 5.70 -2.39
CA THR A 221 -27.42 6.17 -2.84
C THR A 221 -28.16 5.12 -3.67
N SER A 222 -27.46 4.10 -4.18
CA SER A 222 -28.06 3.00 -4.93
C SER A 222 -29.13 2.25 -4.13
N PRO A 223 -30.34 2.05 -4.68
CA PRO A 223 -31.39 1.25 -4.04
C PRO A 223 -30.94 -0.19 -3.73
N THR A 224 -30.11 -0.79 -4.59
CA THR A 224 -29.62 -2.16 -4.39
C THR A 224 -28.65 -2.25 -3.22
N TRP A 225 -27.83 -1.22 -3.01
CA TRP A 225 -26.96 -1.14 -1.85
C TRP A 225 -27.76 -0.87 -0.57
N ARG A 226 -28.71 0.09 -0.61
CA ARG A 226 -29.58 0.40 0.53
C ARG A 226 -30.40 -0.80 0.98
N ALA A 227 -30.88 -1.62 0.05
CA ALA A 227 -31.60 -2.85 0.36
C ALA A 227 -30.76 -3.81 1.23
N LYS A 228 -29.44 -3.87 1.02
CA LYS A 228 -28.52 -4.73 1.80
C LYS A 228 -28.40 -4.30 3.26
N ILE A 229 -28.61 -3.03 3.58
CA ILE A 229 -28.49 -2.51 4.95
C ILE A 229 -29.85 -2.13 5.58
N ALA A 230 -30.96 -2.36 4.87
CA ALA A 230 -32.28 -1.93 5.30
C ALA A 230 -32.81 -2.69 6.53
N THR A 231 -32.37 -3.94 6.73
CA THR A 231 -32.74 -4.77 7.88
C THR A 231 -31.54 -5.60 8.36
N PRO A 232 -31.52 -6.05 9.63
CA PRO A 232 -30.48 -6.97 10.09
C PRO A 232 -30.37 -8.24 9.24
N GLN A 233 -31.51 -8.81 8.81
CA GLN A 233 -31.52 -10.01 7.96
C GLN A 233 -30.91 -9.76 6.58
N ALA A 234 -31.23 -8.63 5.94
CA ALA A 234 -30.64 -8.26 4.65
C ALA A 234 -29.13 -8.02 4.78
N PHE A 235 -28.69 -7.44 5.89
CA PHE A 235 -27.27 -7.23 6.18
C PHE A 235 -26.54 -8.57 6.33
N LEU A 236 -27.09 -9.48 7.14
CA LEU A 236 -26.54 -10.82 7.32
C LEU A 236 -26.44 -11.55 5.98
N GLN A 237 -27.50 -11.55 5.17
CA GLN A 237 -27.49 -12.19 3.84
C GLN A 237 -26.45 -11.58 2.90
N ALA A 238 -26.24 -10.27 2.94
CA ALA A 238 -25.37 -9.56 2.01
C ALA A 238 -23.87 -9.61 2.38
N PHE A 239 -23.55 -9.54 3.68
CA PHE A 239 -22.17 -9.34 4.16
C PHE A 239 -21.65 -10.48 5.04
N LEU A 240 -22.54 -11.30 5.57
CA LEU A 240 -22.22 -12.49 6.37
C LEU A 240 -22.99 -13.69 5.82
N PRO A 241 -22.86 -14.03 4.53
CA PRO A 241 -23.52 -15.19 3.99
C PRO A 241 -23.04 -16.40 4.78
N LEU A 242 -23.93 -16.98 5.58
CA LEU A 242 -23.67 -18.25 6.23
C LEU A 242 -23.53 -19.25 5.10
N GLU A 243 -22.31 -19.67 4.78
CA GLU A 243 -22.12 -20.86 3.96
C GLU A 243 -22.87 -21.97 4.69
N SER A 244 -23.96 -22.45 4.07
CA SER A 244 -24.67 -23.62 4.57
C SER A 244 -23.62 -24.72 4.66
N ALA A 245 -23.24 -25.11 5.87
CA ALA A 245 -22.37 -26.23 6.12
C ALA A 245 -23.03 -27.49 5.53
N GLY A 246 -22.78 -27.73 4.25
CA GLY A 246 -23.28 -28.85 3.49
C GLY A 246 -22.52 -30.11 3.89
N GLY A 247 -23.08 -30.79 4.89
CA GLY A 247 -23.05 -32.23 5.14
C GLY A 247 -21.88 -33.09 4.65
N VAL A 248 -21.16 -33.68 5.62
CA VAL A 248 -20.84 -35.12 5.63
C VAL A 248 -20.88 -35.59 7.08
N GLY A 249 -21.71 -36.61 7.40
CA GLY A 249 -21.65 -37.29 8.69
C GLY A 249 -22.98 -37.75 9.31
N GLY A 250 -24.02 -38.03 8.52
CA GLY A 250 -25.07 -38.94 8.98
C GLY A 250 -24.50 -40.35 9.13
N VAL A 251 -24.30 -40.80 10.36
CA VAL A 251 -24.17 -42.24 10.69
C VAL A 251 -25.34 -42.59 11.61
N GLY A 252 -26.48 -42.86 10.97
CA GLY A 252 -27.47 -43.80 11.48
C GLY A 252 -27.29 -45.08 10.68
N GLY A 253 -27.04 -46.20 11.37
CA GLY A 253 -26.85 -47.50 10.74
C GLY A 253 -26.72 -48.59 11.78
N SER A 254 -27.87 -49.14 12.16
CA SER A 254 -28.09 -50.27 13.06
C SER A 254 -27.26 -51.51 12.71
N GLY A 255 -26.79 -52.19 13.75
CA GLY A 255 -26.26 -53.55 13.74
C GLY A 255 -26.15 -54.04 15.17
#